data_AF-A0A939VPB9-F1
#
_entry.id   AF-A0A939VPB9-F1
#
_cell.length_a   1.000
_cell.length_b   1.000
_cell.length_c   1.000
_cell.angle_alpha   90.00
_cell.angle_beta   90.00
_cell.angle_gamma   90.00
#
_symmetry.space_group_name_H-M   'P 1'
#
loop_
_entity.id
_entity.type
_entity.pdbx_description
1 polymer ?
#
loop_
_entity_poly.entity_id
_entity_poly.type
_entity_poly.pdbx_seq_one_letter_code
_entity_poly.pdbx_strand_id
1 'polypeptide(L)'
;MLDLHTHSCASDGSDTPAELLHCALQTGLTAVALTDHDTVSGLPEFLQAAQNRPITAIPGVEISSSLYNKEIHILGLFIQPESAFLLDFLEQARNNRNNRNQIMLEKLNAIGYHISQDDLFECAHGESIGRPHVVEMLVRKGYFASVQDAFDSCLKRGSRAYTPRVLPPPADCIRVIHEASGLAFWAHPVHGTH
;
A
#
# COMPACT_ATOMS: atom_id res chain seq x y z
N MET A 1 0.35 -20.23 -14.43
CA MET A 1 0.36 -18.75 -14.60
C MET A 1 0.63 -18.13 -13.24
N LEU A 2 1.36 -17.02 -13.15
CA LEU A 2 1.78 -16.42 -11.87
C LEU A 2 1.31 -14.97 -11.81
N ASP A 3 0.96 -14.49 -10.61
CA ASP A 3 0.88 -13.07 -10.31
C ASP A 3 1.68 -12.78 -9.03
N LEU A 4 2.72 -11.97 -9.12
CA LEU A 4 3.67 -11.74 -8.02
C LEU A 4 3.54 -10.35 -7.41
N HIS A 5 2.52 -9.58 -7.77
CA HIS A 5 2.32 -8.23 -7.25
C HIS A 5 0.82 -7.95 -7.14
N THR A 6 0.26 -8.26 -5.97
CA THR A 6 -1.18 -8.07 -5.69
C THR A 6 -1.40 -7.43 -4.33
N HIS A 7 -2.50 -6.70 -4.18
CA HIS A 7 -2.80 -5.88 -3.02
C HIS A 7 -4.17 -6.29 -2.46
N SER A 8 -4.27 -6.35 -1.14
CA SER A 8 -5.52 -6.62 -0.43
C SER A 8 -6.02 -5.36 0.27
N CYS A 9 -7.18 -5.47 0.90
CA CYS A 9 -7.73 -4.43 1.75
C CYS A 9 -6.88 -4.14 3.01
N ALA A 10 -5.82 -4.92 3.27
CA ALA A 10 -4.84 -4.59 4.32
C ALA A 10 -4.00 -3.34 3.98
N SER A 11 -3.90 -3.00 2.68
CA SER A 11 -3.38 -1.71 2.22
C SER A 11 -4.39 -0.93 1.40
N ASP A 12 -4.35 -0.99 0.07
CA ASP A 12 -5.21 -0.22 -0.83
C ASP A 12 -5.91 -1.06 -1.93
N GLY A 13 -5.91 -2.39 -1.79
CA GLY A 13 -6.70 -3.30 -2.60
C GLY A 13 -8.18 -3.35 -2.17
N SER A 14 -9.04 -3.89 -3.03
CA SER A 14 -10.48 -4.04 -2.75
C SER A 14 -10.84 -5.32 -2.02
N ASP A 15 -10.11 -6.39 -2.28
CA ASP A 15 -10.46 -7.74 -1.81
C ASP A 15 -9.75 -8.05 -0.49
N THR A 16 -10.39 -8.83 0.38
CA THR A 16 -9.69 -9.39 1.54
C THR A 16 -8.55 -10.32 1.11
N PRO A 17 -7.53 -10.55 1.95
CA PRO A 17 -6.48 -11.51 1.64
C PRO A 17 -7.00 -12.91 1.25
N ALA A 18 -8.08 -13.37 1.88
CA ALA A 18 -8.71 -14.65 1.53
C ALA A 18 -9.47 -14.61 0.19
N GLU A 19 -10.21 -13.53 -0.10
CA GLU A 19 -10.91 -13.35 -1.38
C GLU A 19 -9.94 -13.25 -2.55
N LEU A 20 -8.86 -12.49 -2.38
CA LEU A 20 -7.80 -12.36 -3.38
C LEU A 20 -7.21 -13.72 -3.76
N LEU A 21 -6.90 -14.55 -2.76
CA LEU A 21 -6.40 -15.90 -3.01
C LEU A 21 -7.46 -16.81 -3.65
N HIS A 22 -8.73 -16.64 -3.29
CA HIS A 22 -9.82 -17.37 -3.96
C HIS A 22 -9.94 -16.98 -5.43
N CYS A 23 -9.86 -15.69 -5.76
CA CYS A 23 -9.85 -15.19 -7.12
C CYS A 23 -8.66 -15.74 -7.94
N ALA A 24 -7.46 -15.77 -7.33
CA ALA A 24 -6.27 -16.36 -7.94
C ALA A 24 -6.47 -17.84 -8.32
N LEU A 25 -7.13 -18.63 -7.46
CA LEU A 25 -7.47 -20.02 -7.76
C LEU A 25 -8.48 -20.13 -8.91
N GLN A 26 -9.54 -19.32 -8.90
CA GLN A 26 -10.58 -19.34 -9.94
C GLN A 26 -10.04 -18.96 -11.32
N THR A 27 -9.04 -18.08 -11.37
CA THR A 27 -8.37 -17.64 -12.61
C THR A 27 -7.29 -18.61 -13.10
N GLY A 28 -7.04 -19.70 -12.37
CA GLY A 28 -6.06 -20.72 -12.74
C GLY A 28 -4.61 -20.31 -12.49
N LEU A 29 -4.36 -19.38 -11.58
CA LEU A 29 -3.01 -19.07 -11.13
C LEU A 29 -2.43 -20.26 -10.35
N THR A 30 -1.16 -20.56 -10.63
CA THR A 30 -0.38 -21.59 -9.94
C THR A 30 0.45 -21.00 -8.79
N ALA A 31 0.68 -19.69 -8.83
CA ALA A 31 1.32 -18.94 -7.74
C ALA A 31 0.77 -17.52 -7.67
N VAL A 32 0.60 -17.01 -6.46
CA VAL A 32 0.17 -15.64 -6.18
C VAL A 32 0.98 -15.06 -5.02
N ALA A 33 1.40 -13.80 -5.10
CA ALA A 33 2.06 -13.10 -4.00
C ALA A 33 1.18 -11.94 -3.49
N LEU A 34 0.98 -11.88 -2.18
CA LEU A 34 0.38 -10.71 -1.53
C LEU A 34 1.51 -9.75 -1.13
N THR A 35 1.45 -8.52 -1.63
CA THR A 35 2.52 -7.52 -1.52
C THR A 35 1.94 -6.16 -1.13
N ASP A 36 1.16 -6.14 -0.06
CA ASP A 36 0.52 -4.91 0.44
C ASP A 36 1.54 -3.79 0.71
N HIS A 37 1.09 -2.55 0.52
CA HIS A 37 1.93 -1.37 0.71
C HIS A 37 2.32 -1.17 2.19
N ASP A 38 3.62 -1.21 2.48
CA ASP A 38 4.19 -0.90 3.80
C ASP A 38 3.55 -1.68 5.00
N THR A 39 2.97 -2.86 4.74
CA THR A 39 2.38 -3.74 5.77
C THR A 39 2.47 -5.21 5.36
N VAL A 40 2.50 -6.08 6.36
CA VAL A 40 2.41 -7.55 6.23
C VAL A 40 1.18 -8.12 6.96
N SER A 41 0.29 -7.24 7.44
CA SER A 41 -0.85 -7.62 8.29
C SER A 41 -1.85 -8.57 7.62
N GLY A 42 -1.96 -8.54 6.29
CA GLY A 42 -2.79 -9.46 5.52
C GLY A 42 -2.19 -10.86 5.30
N LEU A 43 -0.88 -11.04 5.54
CA LEU A 43 -0.20 -12.30 5.24
C LEU A 43 -0.69 -13.51 6.05
N PRO A 44 -0.98 -13.40 7.36
CA PRO A 44 -1.51 -14.54 8.11
C PRO A 44 -2.79 -15.11 7.50
N GLU A 45 -3.75 -14.24 7.14
CA GLU A 45 -5.01 -14.63 6.51
C GLU A 45 -4.77 -15.21 5.10
N PHE A 46 -3.95 -14.55 4.29
CA PHE A 46 -3.58 -15.00 2.94
C PHE A 46 -2.95 -16.40 2.94
N LEU A 47 -1.97 -16.63 3.80
CA LEU A 47 -1.27 -17.92 3.93
C LEU A 47 -2.21 -18.99 4.47
N GLN A 48 -3.09 -18.64 5.42
CA GLN A 48 -4.11 -19.57 5.92
C GLN A 48 -5.09 -19.97 4.82
N ALA A 49 -5.56 -19.02 4.01
CA ALA A 49 -6.47 -19.29 2.90
C ALA A 49 -5.86 -20.24 1.85
N ALA A 50 -4.53 -20.24 1.71
CA ALA A 50 -3.80 -21.12 0.79
C ALA A 50 -3.65 -22.57 1.28
N GLN A 51 -3.83 -22.83 2.58
CA GLN A 51 -3.56 -24.15 3.16
C GLN A 51 -4.39 -25.25 2.47
N ASN A 52 -3.71 -26.33 2.10
CA ASN A 52 -4.29 -27.49 1.41
C ASN A 52 -4.92 -27.18 0.04
N ARG A 53 -4.57 -26.06 -0.59
CA ARG A 53 -5.03 -25.70 -1.94
C ARG A 53 -3.89 -25.84 -2.96
N PRO A 54 -4.20 -26.11 -4.24
CA PRO A 54 -3.18 -26.30 -5.28
C PRO A 54 -2.65 -24.97 -5.82
N ILE A 55 -2.20 -24.07 -4.93
CA ILE A 55 -1.64 -22.76 -5.28
C ILE A 55 -0.46 -22.44 -4.37
N THR A 56 0.61 -21.91 -4.93
CA THR A 56 1.74 -21.39 -4.15
C THR A 56 1.42 -19.96 -3.71
N ALA A 57 1.13 -19.76 -2.43
CA ALA A 57 1.00 -18.44 -1.83
C ALA A 57 2.38 -17.93 -1.38
N ILE A 58 2.79 -16.78 -1.91
CA ILE A 58 4.11 -16.18 -1.66
C ILE A 58 3.93 -15.00 -0.70
N PRO A 59 4.55 -15.03 0.49
CA PRO A 59 4.54 -13.87 1.37
C PRO A 59 5.41 -12.77 0.77
N GLY A 60 4.86 -11.57 0.69
CA GLY A 60 5.53 -10.41 0.13
C GLY A 60 5.12 -9.10 0.78
N VAL A 61 5.76 -8.02 0.35
CA VAL A 61 5.49 -6.65 0.78
C VAL A 61 5.92 -5.69 -0.32
N GLU A 62 5.21 -4.59 -0.50
CA GLU A 62 5.66 -3.49 -1.35
C GLU A 62 6.08 -2.30 -0.48
N ILE A 63 7.38 -2.04 -0.39
CA ILE A 63 7.94 -0.95 0.42
C ILE A 63 8.05 0.31 -0.42
N SER A 64 7.44 1.39 0.07
CA SER A 64 7.56 2.71 -0.53
C SER A 64 8.96 3.29 -0.32
N SER A 65 9.58 3.80 -1.38
CA SER A 65 10.96 4.31 -1.36
C SER A 65 11.13 5.56 -2.23
N SER A 66 12.25 6.27 -2.08
CA SER A 66 12.59 7.43 -2.89
C SER A 66 13.98 7.32 -3.49
N LEU A 67 14.05 7.46 -4.81
CA LEU A 67 15.31 7.51 -5.56
C LEU A 67 15.34 8.80 -6.39
N TYR A 68 16.36 9.63 -6.17
CA TYR A 68 16.51 10.93 -6.85
C TYR A 68 15.27 11.82 -6.79
N ASN A 69 14.63 11.91 -5.61
CA ASN A 69 13.38 12.64 -5.36
C ASN A 69 12.17 12.13 -6.16
N LYS A 70 12.22 10.91 -6.68
CA LYS A 70 11.08 10.21 -7.28
C LYS A 70 10.63 9.08 -6.36
N GLU A 71 9.33 9.00 -6.13
CA GLU A 71 8.70 7.87 -5.47
C GLU A 71 8.88 6.63 -6.35
N ILE A 72 9.51 5.60 -5.79
CA ILE A 72 9.64 4.26 -6.38
C ILE A 72 9.19 3.24 -5.34
N HIS A 73 8.89 2.02 -5.76
CA HIS A 73 8.56 0.96 -4.81
C HIS A 73 9.50 -0.24 -4.97
N ILE A 74 9.84 -0.85 -3.84
CA ILE A 74 10.68 -2.04 -3.77
C ILE A 74 9.81 -3.20 -3.28
N LEU A 75 9.66 -4.20 -4.14
CA LEU A 75 8.94 -5.43 -3.84
C LEU A 75 9.85 -6.38 -3.08
N GLY A 76 9.40 -6.87 -1.94
CA GLY A 76 9.99 -7.99 -1.22
C GLY A 76 9.15 -9.25 -1.45
N LEU A 77 9.77 -10.34 -1.89
CA LEU A 77 9.12 -11.64 -2.05
C LEU A 77 9.82 -12.69 -1.19
N PHE A 78 9.08 -13.72 -0.76
CA PHE A 78 9.57 -14.80 0.10
C PHE A 78 10.10 -14.32 1.45
N ILE A 79 9.53 -13.21 1.95
CA ILE A 79 9.91 -12.64 3.25
C ILE A 79 9.43 -13.53 4.41
N GLN A 80 10.14 -13.43 5.54
CA GLN A 80 9.67 -13.86 6.86
C GLN A 80 8.90 -12.71 7.50
N PRO A 81 7.56 -12.75 7.53
CA PRO A 81 6.76 -11.61 7.97
C PRO A 81 6.88 -11.29 9.47
N GLU A 82 7.36 -12.24 10.26
CA GLU A 82 7.61 -12.06 11.70
C GLU A 82 8.96 -11.42 12.02
N SER A 83 9.76 -11.07 11.01
CA SER A 83 11.06 -10.41 11.20
C SER A 83 10.88 -9.07 11.93
N ALA A 84 11.43 -8.95 13.14
CA ALA A 84 11.35 -7.72 13.94
C ALA A 84 11.92 -6.50 13.19
N PHE A 85 13.02 -6.67 12.46
CA PHE A 85 13.60 -5.59 11.65
C PHE A 85 12.64 -5.10 10.57
N LEU A 86 11.91 -6.02 9.92
CA LEU A 86 10.90 -5.67 8.93
C LEU A 86 9.72 -4.97 9.60
N LEU A 87 9.18 -5.55 10.67
CA LEU A 87 8.03 -5.01 11.38
C LEU A 87 8.28 -3.58 11.89
N ASP A 88 9.42 -3.33 12.54
CA ASP A 88 9.83 -2.00 13.03
C ASP A 88 9.98 -0.99 11.89
N PHE A 89 10.52 -1.42 10.75
CA PHE A 89 10.69 -0.56 9.57
C PHE A 89 9.35 -0.19 8.94
N LEU A 90 8.45 -1.18 8.78
CA LEU A 90 7.12 -0.97 8.24
C LEU A 90 6.28 -0.10 9.16
N GLU A 91 6.37 -0.28 10.48
CA GLU A 91 5.69 0.58 11.47
C GLU A 91 6.11 2.05 11.32
N GLN A 92 7.42 2.31 11.20
CA GLN A 92 7.92 3.67 10.95
C GLN A 92 7.39 4.25 9.63
N ALA A 93 7.33 3.45 8.57
CA ALA A 93 6.76 3.87 7.29
C ALA A 93 5.27 4.23 7.40
N ARG A 94 4.48 3.45 8.17
CA ARG A 94 3.07 3.73 8.45
C ARG A 94 2.87 4.96 9.33
N ASN A 95 3.69 5.15 10.36
CA ASN A 95 3.65 6.36 11.20
C ASN A 95 3.93 7.64 10.39
N ASN A 96 4.94 7.61 9.51
CA ASN A 96 5.22 8.71 8.59
C ASN A 96 4.05 8.99 7.64
N ARG A 97 3.37 7.94 7.19
CA ARG A 97 2.18 8.03 6.32
C ARG A 97 1.00 8.63 7.08
N ASN A 98 0.74 8.22 8.31
CA ASN A 98 -0.32 8.76 9.17
C ASN A 98 -0.11 10.24 9.48
N ASN A 99 1.11 10.65 9.83
CA ASN A 99 1.46 12.06 10.03
C ASN A 99 1.20 12.89 8.76
N ARG A 100 1.56 12.34 7.59
CA ARG A 100 1.27 12.98 6.30
C ARG A 100 -0.24 13.10 6.05
N ASN A 101 -1.02 12.07 6.37
CA ASN A 101 -2.46 12.09 6.20
C ASN A 101 -3.10 13.19 7.03
N GLN A 102 -2.69 13.36 8.29
CA GLN A 102 -3.17 14.44 9.14
C GLN A 102 -2.95 15.81 8.49
N ILE A 103 -1.74 16.08 7.97
CA ILE A 103 -1.44 17.33 7.26
C ILE A 103 -2.30 17.48 6.00
N MET A 104 -2.57 16.40 5.26
CA MET A 104 -3.46 16.45 4.09
C MET A 104 -4.90 16.80 4.51
N LEU A 105 -5.42 16.20 5.58
CA LEU A 105 -6.76 16.50 6.10
C LEU A 105 -6.87 17.97 6.55
N GLU A 106 -5.86 18.50 7.23
CA GLU A 106 -5.80 19.92 7.63
C GLU A 106 -5.84 20.85 6.41
N LYS A 107 -5.03 20.55 5.38
CA LYS A 107 -5.02 21.34 4.13
C LYS A 107 -6.36 21.28 3.38
N LEU A 108 -6.97 20.10 3.32
CA LEU A 108 -8.28 19.90 2.68
C LEU A 108 -9.38 20.68 3.42
N ASN A 109 -9.40 20.64 4.76
CA ASN A 109 -10.31 21.45 5.57
C ASN A 109 -10.08 22.95 5.35
N ALA A 110 -8.83 23.40 5.29
CA ALA A 110 -8.50 24.81 5.05
C ALA A 110 -8.96 25.33 3.67
N ILE A 111 -9.23 24.44 2.71
CA ILE A 111 -9.74 24.81 1.37
C ILE A 111 -11.23 24.48 1.18
N GLY A 112 -11.93 24.12 2.25
CA GLY A 112 -13.40 24.00 2.28
C GLY A 112 -13.97 22.59 2.25
N TYR A 113 -13.16 21.54 2.36
CA TYR A 113 -13.66 20.16 2.48
C TYR A 113 -13.83 19.79 3.95
N HIS A 114 -15.07 19.65 4.41
CA HIS A 114 -15.36 19.22 5.78
C HIS A 114 -15.19 17.70 5.90
N ILE A 115 -14.05 17.30 6.46
CA ILE A 115 -13.64 15.90 6.61
C ILE A 115 -12.89 15.71 7.93
N SER A 116 -12.95 14.50 8.48
CA SER A 116 -12.32 14.12 9.74
C SER A 116 -11.38 12.92 9.58
N GLN A 117 -10.65 12.59 10.63
CA GLN A 117 -9.86 11.36 10.68
C GLN A 117 -10.74 10.11 10.71
N ASP A 118 -11.89 10.18 11.38
CA ASP A 118 -12.86 9.08 11.42
C ASP A 118 -13.42 8.79 10.01
N ASP A 119 -13.70 9.83 9.22
CA ASP A 119 -14.14 9.68 7.83
C ASP A 119 -13.11 8.92 6.97
N LEU A 120 -11.82 9.16 7.24
CA LEU A 120 -10.73 8.47 6.55
C LEU A 120 -10.63 7.01 6.99
N PHE A 121 -10.84 6.72 8.28
CA PHE A 121 -10.87 5.36 8.81
C PHE A 121 -12.05 4.55 8.28
N GLU A 122 -13.21 5.16 8.01
CA GLU A 122 -14.34 4.48 7.35
C GLU A 122 -14.02 4.02 5.90
N CYS A 123 -12.99 4.58 5.28
CA CYS A 123 -12.54 4.22 3.93
C CYS A 123 -11.35 3.24 3.94
N ALA A 124 -10.75 2.98 5.10
CA ALA A 124 -9.61 2.09 5.23
C ALA A 124 -10.01 0.81 5.96
N HIS A 125 -9.62 -0.34 5.41
CA HIS A 125 -9.84 -1.65 6.03
C HIS A 125 -8.58 -2.18 6.73
N GLY A 126 -7.43 -1.60 6.43
CA GLY A 126 -6.14 -1.97 6.99
C GLY A 126 -5.38 -0.81 7.59
N GLU A 127 -4.16 -1.09 8.05
CA GLU A 127 -3.31 -0.13 8.75
C GLU A 127 -2.50 0.78 7.83
N SER A 128 -2.39 0.48 6.53
CA SER A 128 -1.60 1.27 5.58
C SER A 128 -2.45 2.28 4.80
N ILE A 129 -2.83 3.36 5.47
CA ILE A 129 -3.77 4.34 4.92
C ILE A 129 -3.05 5.35 4.02
N GLY A 130 -3.23 5.29 2.69
CA GLY A 130 -2.64 6.24 1.74
C GLY A 130 -3.59 7.28 1.12
N ARG A 131 -3.07 7.98 0.10
CA ARG A 131 -3.83 8.88 -0.80
C ARG A 131 -5.08 8.21 -1.41
N PRO A 132 -5.07 6.93 -1.82
CA PRO A 132 -6.26 6.27 -2.36
C PRO A 132 -7.48 6.39 -1.43
N HIS A 133 -7.30 6.19 -0.12
CA HIS A 133 -8.39 6.33 0.85
C HIS A 133 -8.85 7.79 1.03
N VAL A 134 -7.93 8.76 0.94
CA VAL A 134 -8.29 10.19 1.01
C VAL A 134 -9.16 10.61 -0.17
N VAL A 135 -8.82 10.16 -1.39
CA VAL A 135 -9.64 10.46 -2.57
C VAL A 135 -10.97 9.71 -2.55
N GLU A 136 -10.97 8.45 -2.10
CA GLU A 136 -12.21 7.69 -1.91
C GLU A 136 -13.14 8.38 -0.92
N MET A 137 -12.64 8.81 0.24
CA MET A 137 -13.39 9.58 1.23
C MET A 137 -14.00 10.85 0.62
N LEU A 138 -13.24 11.59 -0.18
CA LEU A 138 -13.75 12.80 -0.85
C LEU A 138 -14.88 12.49 -1.83
N VAL A 139 -14.80 11.37 -2.57
CA VAL A 139 -15.89 10.92 -3.45
C VAL A 139 -17.10 10.45 -2.63
N ARG A 140 -16.90 9.63 -1.59
CA ARG A 140 -17.97 9.12 -0.72
C ARG A 140 -18.75 10.26 -0.03
N LYS A 141 -18.06 11.35 0.32
CA LYS A 141 -18.68 12.58 0.88
C LYS A 141 -19.37 13.46 -0.17
N GLY A 142 -19.30 13.09 -1.46
CA GLY A 142 -19.98 13.78 -2.55
C GLY A 142 -19.25 15.02 -3.07
N TYR A 143 -17.98 15.24 -2.71
CA TYR A 143 -17.21 16.41 -3.18
C TYR A 143 -16.70 16.25 -4.62
N PHE A 144 -16.53 15.02 -5.09
CA PHE A 144 -16.04 14.69 -6.43
C PHE A 144 -16.84 13.54 -7.04
N ALA A 145 -16.94 13.55 -8.37
CA ALA A 145 -17.64 12.50 -9.13
C ALA A 145 -16.78 11.25 -9.33
N SER A 146 -15.45 11.37 -9.28
CA SER A 146 -14.54 10.25 -9.48
C SER A 146 -13.26 10.37 -8.65
N VAL A 147 -12.62 9.22 -8.41
CA VAL A 147 -11.32 9.11 -7.70
C VAL A 147 -10.23 9.89 -8.44
N GLN A 148 -10.22 9.83 -9.77
CA GLN A 148 -9.24 10.52 -10.60
C GLN A 148 -9.39 12.04 -10.48
N ASP A 149 -10.61 12.56 -10.53
CA ASP A 149 -10.86 14.01 -10.40
C ASP A 149 -10.45 14.53 -9.03
N ALA A 150 -10.75 13.78 -7.96
CA ALA A 150 -10.31 14.10 -6.61
C ALA A 150 -8.78 14.10 -6.49
N PHE A 151 -8.11 13.10 -7.07
CA PHE A 151 -6.65 13.02 -7.05
C PHE A 151 -6.01 14.21 -7.78
N ASP A 152 -6.41 14.48 -9.02
CA ASP A 152 -5.83 15.53 -9.85
C ASP A 152 -6.06 16.93 -9.27
N SER A 153 -7.25 17.17 -8.69
CA SER A 153 -7.61 18.46 -8.11
C SER A 153 -6.93 18.70 -6.75
N CYS A 154 -6.84 17.67 -5.91
CA CYS A 154 -6.47 17.86 -4.50
C CYS A 154 -5.10 17.30 -4.14
N LEU A 155 -4.64 16.18 -4.69
CA LEU A 155 -3.50 15.42 -4.14
C LEU A 155 -2.33 15.18 -5.11
N LYS A 156 -2.48 15.53 -6.40
CA LYS A 156 -1.39 15.48 -7.37
C LYS A 156 -0.26 16.44 -7.00
N ARG A 157 0.97 16.12 -7.36
CA ARG A 157 2.12 17.02 -7.12
C ARG A 157 1.81 18.43 -7.66
N GLY A 158 1.94 19.43 -6.78
CA GLY A 158 1.65 20.83 -7.09
C GLY A 158 0.22 21.29 -6.75
N SER A 159 -0.68 20.39 -6.36
CA SER A 159 -2.01 20.74 -5.88
C SER A 159 -1.98 21.36 -4.47
N ARG A 160 -3.11 21.96 -4.07
CA ARG A 160 -3.24 22.69 -2.79
C ARG A 160 -3.12 21.80 -1.55
N ALA A 161 -3.59 20.56 -1.63
CA ALA A 161 -3.50 19.59 -0.53
C ALA A 161 -2.36 18.58 -0.69
N TYR A 162 -1.50 18.73 -1.71
CA TYR A 162 -0.31 17.90 -1.83
C TYR A 162 0.61 18.10 -0.62
N THR A 163 0.95 17.00 0.02
CA THR A 163 1.96 16.95 1.07
C THR A 163 3.05 15.97 0.63
N PRO A 164 4.32 16.40 0.54
CA PRO A 164 5.41 15.50 0.18
C PRO A 164 5.57 14.41 1.25
N ARG A 165 6.03 13.24 0.84
CA ARG A 165 6.31 12.13 1.74
C ARG A 165 7.81 12.02 1.98
N VAL A 166 8.20 11.82 3.23
CA VAL A 166 9.56 11.40 3.57
C VAL A 166 9.59 9.88 3.40
N LEU A 167 10.49 9.40 2.54
CA LEU A 167 10.59 8.01 2.16
C LEU A 167 12.03 7.51 2.36
N PRO A 168 12.22 6.26 2.77
CA PRO A 168 13.54 5.66 2.90
C PRO A 168 14.22 5.51 1.52
N PRO A 169 15.55 5.55 1.45
CA PRO A 169 16.28 5.24 0.24
C PRO A 169 16.14 3.75 -0.13
N PRO A 170 16.32 3.36 -1.40
CA PRO A 170 16.10 1.97 -1.83
C PRO A 170 17.05 1.01 -1.16
N ALA A 171 18.28 1.44 -0.85
CA ALA A 171 19.27 0.64 -0.14
C ALA A 171 18.77 0.17 1.23
N ASP A 172 18.03 1.02 1.96
CA ASP A 172 17.47 0.65 3.26
C ASP A 172 16.32 -0.35 3.11
N CYS A 173 15.48 -0.18 2.08
CA CYS A 173 14.39 -1.09 1.76
C CYS A 173 14.91 -2.48 1.36
N ILE A 174 15.93 -2.52 0.49
CA ILE A 174 16.59 -3.77 0.06
C ILE A 174 17.23 -4.47 1.27
N ARG A 175 17.92 -3.71 2.12
CA ARG A 175 18.53 -4.25 3.34
C ARG A 175 17.47 -4.93 4.21
N VAL A 176 16.36 -4.24 4.52
CA VAL A 176 15.35 -4.80 5.42
C VAL A 176 14.65 -6.03 4.84
N ILE A 177 14.44 -6.06 3.51
CA ILE A 177 13.89 -7.24 2.82
C ILE A 177 14.84 -8.43 2.96
N HIS A 178 16.16 -8.22 2.78
CA HIS A 178 17.15 -9.29 2.94
C HIS A 178 17.30 -9.75 4.39
N GLU A 179 17.21 -8.86 5.38
CA GLU A 179 17.17 -9.22 6.81
C GLU A 179 15.93 -10.06 7.15
N ALA A 180 14.82 -9.87 6.41
CA ALA A 180 13.65 -10.73 6.46
C ALA A 180 13.78 -11.99 5.59
N SER A 181 14.99 -12.36 5.15
CA SER A 181 15.28 -13.50 4.26
C SER A 181 14.61 -13.44 2.87
N GLY A 182 14.02 -12.31 2.50
CA GLY A 182 13.34 -12.13 1.23
C GLY A 182 14.27 -11.73 0.08
N LEU A 183 13.70 -11.69 -1.12
CA LEU A 183 14.33 -11.19 -2.34
C LEU A 183 13.74 -9.83 -2.70
N ALA A 184 14.60 -8.85 -3.01
CA ALA A 184 14.19 -7.50 -3.35
C ALA A 184 14.16 -7.26 -4.88
N PHE A 185 13.10 -6.62 -5.36
CA PHE A 185 12.90 -6.26 -6.76
C PHE A 185 12.43 -4.80 -6.88
N TRP A 186 12.81 -4.11 -7.95
CA TRP A 186 12.21 -2.80 -8.26
C TRP A 186 10.85 -3.04 -8.92
N ALA A 187 9.77 -2.63 -8.24
CA ALA A 187 8.43 -2.72 -8.77
C ALA A 187 8.20 -1.68 -9.89
N HIS A 188 7.42 -2.08 -10.91
CA HIS A 188 6.91 -1.22 -12.00
C HIS A 188 7.85 -0.08 -12.45
N PRO A 189 9.11 -0.39 -12.86
CA PRO A 189 10.17 0.61 -13.09
C PRO A 189 9.86 1.65 -14.18
N VAL A 190 8.89 1.35 -15.04
CA VAL A 190 8.46 2.23 -16.15
C VAL A 190 7.36 3.21 -15.73
N HIS A 191 6.74 3.03 -14.55
CA HIS A 191 5.67 3.89 -14.03
C HIS A 191 6.18 5.01 -13.10
N GLY A 192 7.49 5.20 -12.98
CA GLY A 192 8.10 6.29 -12.21
C GLY A 192 7.68 7.65 -12.75
N THR A 193 6.64 8.22 -12.14
CA THR A 193 5.98 9.47 -12.54
C THR A 193 6.93 10.56 -13.03
N HIS A 194 6.60 11.08 -14.22
CA HIS A 194 7.05 12.40 -14.70
C HIS A 194 6.37 13.51 -13.89
#